data_AF-A0A6P0U4M3-F1
#
_entry.id   AF-A0A6P0U4M3-F1
#
_cell.length_a   1.000
_cell.length_b   1.000
_cell.length_c   1.000
_cell.angle_alpha   90.00
_cell.angle_beta   90.00
_cell.angle_gamma   90.00
#
_symmetry.space_group_name_H-M   'P 1'
#
loop_
_entity.id
_entity.type
_entity.pdbx_description
1 polymer ?
#
loop_
_entity_poly.entity_id
_entity_poly.type
_entity_poly.pdbx_seq_one_letter_code
_entity_poly.pdbx_strand_id
1 'polypeptide(L)'
;GSTYRRLDPSKPCPTVTRSGYRDFIHPFEDRMLTVRELACLQTFPLDWEFTGTRLDSYSSKRVVTMTQFGQVGNAVPPILAHAIADSIKAQLFQEDTKDDK
;
A
#
# COMPACT_ATOMS: atom_id res chain seq x y z
N GLY A 1 -17.48 10.14 6.67
CA GLY A 1 -16.93 8.80 6.40
C GLY A 1 -17.27 7.92 7.57
N SER A 2 -17.63 6.65 7.33
CA SER A 2 -17.87 5.68 8.40
C SER A 2 -16.57 5.44 9.16
N THR A 3 -16.47 6.04 10.33
CA THR A 3 -15.37 5.85 11.28
C THR A 3 -15.46 4.41 11.77
N TYR A 4 -14.44 3.59 11.51
CA TYR A 4 -14.31 2.19 11.94
C TYR A 4 -15.18 1.16 11.21
N ARG A 5 -14.59 0.52 10.19
CA ARG A 5 -15.17 -0.59 9.42
C ARG A 5 -14.38 -1.88 9.66
N ARG A 6 -15.06 -2.95 10.07
CA ARG A 6 -14.50 -4.30 10.00
C ARG A 6 -14.43 -4.77 8.55
N LEU A 7 -13.25 -5.22 8.13
CA LEU A 7 -13.06 -5.74 6.79
C LEU A 7 -13.80 -7.06 6.62
N ASP A 8 -14.35 -7.26 5.43
CA ASP A 8 -14.99 -8.50 5.02
C ASP A 8 -13.96 -9.29 4.19
N PRO A 9 -13.51 -10.48 4.65
CA PRO A 9 -12.48 -11.25 3.95
C PRO A 9 -12.94 -11.75 2.58
N SER A 10 -14.25 -11.74 2.30
CA SER A 10 -14.82 -12.14 1.01
C SER A 10 -14.87 -11.00 -0.03
N LYS A 11 -14.51 -9.77 0.36
CA LYS A 11 -14.61 -8.58 -0.50
C LYS A 11 -13.25 -7.88 -0.64
N PRO A 12 -13.04 -7.16 -1.76
CA PRO A 12 -11.89 -6.29 -1.90
C PRO A 12 -11.84 -5.26 -0.76
N CYS A 13 -10.62 -4.98 -0.28
CA CYS A 13 -10.40 -3.93 0.69
C CYS A 13 -10.74 -2.56 0.07
N PRO A 14 -11.37 -1.63 0.82
CA PRO A 14 -11.45 -0.24 0.41
C PRO A 14 -10.04 0.37 0.25
N THR A 15 -9.95 1.49 -0.46
CA THR A 15 -8.66 2.15 -0.72
C THR A 15 -7.92 2.48 0.58
N VAL A 16 -6.71 1.94 0.71
CA VAL A 16 -5.80 2.26 1.82
C VAL A 16 -5.18 3.64 1.55
N THR A 17 -5.60 4.64 2.32
CA THR A 17 -5.09 6.02 2.22
C THR A 17 -4.16 6.35 3.40
N ARG A 18 -3.35 7.41 3.26
CA ARG A 18 -2.41 7.90 4.30
C ARG A 18 -2.98 7.97 5.71
N SER A 19 -4.24 8.37 5.84
CA SER A 19 -4.93 8.52 7.13
C SER A 19 -6.02 7.45 7.34
N GLY A 20 -6.41 6.73 6.28
CA GLY A 20 -7.49 5.74 6.30
C GLY A 20 -7.14 4.42 6.97
N TYR A 21 -5.87 4.20 7.37
CA TYR A 21 -5.49 3.00 8.14
C TYR A 21 -6.29 2.84 9.46
N ARG A 22 -6.85 3.94 9.98
CA ARG A 22 -7.67 3.97 11.20
C ARG A 22 -9.07 3.41 10.98
N ASP A 23 -9.52 3.39 9.74
CA ASP A 23 -10.87 2.98 9.38
C ASP A 23 -10.99 1.47 9.22
N PHE A 24 -9.87 0.73 9.28
CA PHE A 24 -9.85 -0.72 9.06
C PHE A 24 -9.68 -1.48 10.37
N ILE A 25 -10.73 -2.22 10.75
CA ILE A 25 -10.70 -3.24 11.81
C ILE A 25 -10.45 -4.60 11.16
N HIS A 26 -9.59 -5.41 11.77
CA HIS A 26 -9.23 -6.75 11.32
C HIS A 26 -10.50 -7.63 11.15
N PRO A 27 -10.60 -8.46 10.10
CA PRO A 27 -11.81 -9.25 9.84
C PRO A 27 -12.21 -10.18 11.00
N PHE A 28 -11.23 -10.68 11.76
CA PHE A 28 -11.45 -11.69 12.80
C PHE A 28 -11.07 -11.25 14.21
N GLU A 29 -10.43 -10.09 14.38
CA GLU A 29 -9.88 -9.66 15.68
C GLU A 29 -10.33 -8.24 16.02
N ASP A 30 -10.47 -7.92 17.31
CA ASP A 30 -10.94 -6.62 17.79
C ASP A 30 -9.79 -5.59 17.85
N ARG A 31 -9.09 -5.43 16.73
CA ARG A 31 -7.99 -4.47 16.57
C ARG A 31 -7.96 -3.86 15.19
N MET A 32 -7.26 -2.74 15.06
CA MET A 32 -6.90 -2.19 13.75
C MET A 32 -5.88 -3.09 13.04
N LEU A 33 -5.79 -2.91 11.72
CA LEU A 33 -4.72 -3.53 10.95
C LEU A 33 -3.33 -2.99 11.36
N THR A 34 -2.36 -3.88 11.32
CA THR A 34 -0.94 -3.57 11.46
C THR A 34 -0.40 -2.93 10.18
N VAL A 35 0.79 -2.31 10.27
CA VAL A 35 1.51 -1.81 9.08
C VAL A 35 1.72 -2.92 8.05
N ARG A 36 2.04 -4.14 8.51
CA ARG A 36 2.27 -5.30 7.63
C ARG A 36 1.01 -5.71 6.89
N GLU A 37 -0.12 -5.85 7.58
CA GLU A 37 -1.37 -6.24 6.92
C GLU A 37 -1.81 -5.22 5.87
N LEU A 38 -1.64 -3.92 6.15
CA LEU A 38 -1.90 -2.87 5.16
C LEU A 38 -0.91 -2.92 3.99
N ALA A 39 0.36 -3.24 4.24
CA ALA A 39 1.35 -3.42 3.21
C ALA A 39 1.01 -4.61 2.30
N CYS A 40 0.51 -5.72 2.86
CA CYS A 40 0.01 -6.86 2.10
C CYS A 40 -1.17 -6.46 1.19
N LEU A 41 -2.11 -5.66 1.71
CA LEU A 41 -3.21 -5.11 0.90
C LEU A 41 -2.71 -4.24 -0.26
N GLN A 42 -1.59 -3.54 -0.05
CA GLN A 42 -0.88 -2.77 -1.07
C GLN A 42 0.11 -3.62 -1.88
N THR A 43 0.07 -4.96 -1.79
CA THR A 43 0.93 -5.89 -2.57
C THR A 43 2.44 -5.74 -2.34
N PHE A 44 2.85 -5.19 -1.18
CA PHE A 44 4.27 -5.16 -0.82
C PHE A 44 4.81 -6.57 -0.54
N PRO A 45 6.07 -6.84 -0.92
CA PRO A 45 6.77 -8.05 -0.51
C PRO A 45 6.80 -8.25 1.02
N LEU A 46 6.82 -9.50 1.47
CA LEU A 46 6.82 -9.83 2.91
C LEU A 46 8.11 -9.37 3.61
N ASP A 47 9.22 -9.35 2.90
CA ASP A 47 10.55 -8.93 3.34
C ASP A 47 10.79 -7.41 3.22
N TRP A 48 9.83 -6.66 2.68
CA TRP A 48 9.95 -5.21 2.57
C TRP A 48 9.90 -4.54 3.94
N GLU A 49 10.93 -3.78 4.32
CA GLU A 49 10.99 -3.09 5.61
C GLU A 49 10.52 -1.62 5.53
N PHE A 50 9.60 -1.23 6.42
CA PHE A 50 9.20 0.17 6.59
C PHE A 50 9.93 0.77 7.79
N THR A 51 10.66 1.86 7.56
CA THR A 51 11.50 2.50 8.59
C THR A 51 10.84 3.76 9.17
N GLY A 52 11.40 4.26 10.27
CA GLY A 52 10.91 5.47 10.94
C GLY A 52 9.73 5.22 11.88
N THR A 53 9.09 6.29 12.32
CA THR A 53 8.05 6.24 13.36
C THR A 53 6.83 5.44 12.89
N ARG A 54 6.45 4.42 13.65
CA ARG A 54 5.26 3.59 13.35
C ARG A 54 3.99 4.43 13.29
N LEU A 55 3.74 5.23 14.33
CA LEU A 55 2.56 6.08 14.50
C LEU A 55 2.98 7.38 15.21
N ASP A 56 2.55 8.55 14.71
CA ASP A 56 2.75 9.84 15.39
C ASP A 56 1.51 10.21 16.23
N SER A 57 1.73 11.05 17.23
CA SER A 57 0.71 11.59 18.11
C SER A 57 -0.45 12.21 17.31
N TYR A 58 -1.66 12.06 17.85
CA TYR A 58 -2.91 12.50 17.23
C TYR A 58 -3.16 14.01 17.37
N SER A 59 -2.20 14.73 17.96
CA SER A 59 -2.32 16.15 18.22
C SER A 59 -2.19 16.96 16.93
N SER A 60 -2.78 18.16 16.92
CA SER A 60 -2.57 19.18 15.88
C SER A 60 -1.10 19.56 15.68
N LYS A 61 -0.20 19.11 16.57
CA LYS A 61 1.25 19.18 16.44
C LYS A 61 1.85 17.83 16.02
N ARG A 62 1.56 17.38 14.79
CA ARG A 62 2.37 16.29 14.23
C ARG A 62 3.79 16.78 14.07
N VAL A 63 4.73 16.08 14.73
CA VAL A 63 6.16 16.36 14.60
C VAL A 63 6.73 15.52 13.46
N VAL A 64 6.13 14.35 13.21
CA VAL A 64 6.56 13.43 12.18
C VAL A 64 5.69 13.61 10.94
N THR A 65 6.32 14.02 9.85
CA THR A 65 5.65 14.22 8.56
C THR A 65 5.29 12.90 7.90
N MET A 66 6.10 11.84 8.06
CA MET A 66 5.85 10.54 7.43
C MET A 66 5.99 9.38 8.43
N THR A 67 4.89 8.69 8.69
CA THR A 67 4.89 7.47 9.51
C THR A 67 4.93 6.23 8.62
N GLN A 68 5.22 5.06 9.18
CA GLN A 68 5.15 3.80 8.43
C GLN A 68 3.76 3.57 7.79
N PHE A 69 2.67 3.82 8.53
CA PHE A 69 1.31 3.80 7.96
C PHE A 69 1.14 4.79 6.81
N GLY A 70 1.74 5.97 6.93
CA GLY A 70 1.72 7.00 5.89
C GLY A 70 2.49 6.58 4.63
N GLN A 71 3.61 5.86 4.78
CA GLN A 71 4.36 5.29 3.65
C GLN A 71 3.50 4.30 2.89
N VAL A 72 2.86 3.36 3.59
CA VAL A 72 1.97 2.36 2.97
C VAL A 72 0.76 3.03 2.29
N GLY A 73 0.10 3.98 2.96
CA GLY A 73 -1.12 4.60 2.44
C GLY A 73 -0.92 5.63 1.33
N ASN A 74 0.31 6.11 1.11
CA ASN A 74 0.65 6.97 -0.03
C ASN A 74 1.28 6.20 -1.19
N ALA A 75 1.71 4.96 -0.97
CA ALA A 75 2.43 4.18 -1.97
C ALA A 75 1.51 3.75 -3.12
N VAL A 76 2.12 3.55 -4.29
CA VAL A 76 1.53 2.79 -5.39
C VAL A 76 1.77 1.30 -5.13
N PRO A 77 0.77 0.41 -5.27
CA PRO A 77 0.98 -1.02 -5.10
C PRO A 77 2.10 -1.55 -6.03
N PRO A 78 3.10 -2.30 -5.53
CA PRO A 78 4.20 -2.79 -6.38
C PRO A 78 3.76 -3.63 -7.58
N ILE A 79 2.73 -4.48 -7.44
CA ILE A 79 2.21 -5.26 -8.58
C ILE A 79 1.64 -4.35 -9.68
N LEU A 80 0.95 -3.28 -9.30
CA LEU A 80 0.43 -2.30 -10.26
C LEU A 80 1.58 -1.55 -10.95
N ALA A 81 2.59 -1.11 -10.18
CA ALA A 81 3.76 -0.45 -10.73
C ALA A 81 4.52 -1.35 -11.71
N HIS A 82 4.63 -2.65 -11.41
CA HIS A 82 5.27 -3.63 -12.28
C HIS A 82 4.52 -3.81 -13.60
N ALA A 83 3.19 -3.96 -13.58
CA ALA A 83 2.39 -4.07 -14.80
C ALA A 83 2.49 -2.82 -15.71
N ILE A 84 2.57 -1.64 -15.11
CA ILE A 84 2.82 -0.39 -15.85
C ILE A 84 4.23 -0.40 -16.45
N ALA A 85 5.24 -0.81 -15.68
CA ALA A 85 6.62 -0.88 -16.15
C ALA A 85 6.79 -1.86 -17.33
N ASP A 86 6.13 -3.01 -17.31
CA ASP A 86 6.14 -3.97 -18.44
C ASP A 86 5.54 -3.36 -19.70
N SER A 87 4.43 -2.62 -19.55
CA SER A 87 3.78 -1.93 -20.66
C SER A 87 4.68 -0.85 -21.28
N ILE A 88 5.42 -0.11 -20.45
CA ILE A 88 6.41 0.87 -20.89
C ILE A 88 7.60 0.18 -21.54
N LYS A 89 8.08 -0.93 -20.96
CA LYS A 89 9.19 -1.72 -21.49
C LYS A 89 8.91 -2.20 -22.91
N ALA A 90 7.72 -2.74 -23.14
CA ALA A 90 7.31 -3.19 -24.46
C ALA A 90 7.24 -2.06 -25.51
N GLN A 91 6.88 -0.83 -25.11
CA GLN A 91 6.75 0.29 -26.03
C GLN A 91 8.06 1.02 -26.32
N LEU A 92 8.93 1.14 -25.32
CA LEU A 92 10.14 1.97 -25.41
C LEU A 92 11.43 1.16 -25.59
N PHE A 93 11.41 -0.13 -25.27
CA PHE A 93 12.61 -0.97 -25.21
C PHE A 93 12.45 -2.31 -25.95
N GLN A 94 11.47 -2.44 -26.85
CA GLN A 94 11.58 -3.48 -27.89
C GLN A 94 12.81 -3.14 -28.73
N GLU A 95 13.88 -3.92 -28.56
CA GLU A 95 14.92 -4.01 -29.59
C GLU A 95 14.24 -4.48 -30.87
N ASP A 96 14.51 -3.80 -31.99
CA ASP A 96 14.19 -4.31 -33.31
C ASP A 96 14.77 -5.73 -33.40
N THR A 97 13.96 -6.76 -33.17
CA THR A 97 14.22 -8.06 -33.78
C THR A 97 14.10 -7.81 -35.28
N LYS A 98 15.21 -7.34 -35.87
CA LYS A 98 15.51 -7.49 -37.28
C LYS A 98 15.41 -8.99 -37.52
N ASP A 99 14.27 -9.40 -38.05
CA ASP A 99 14.15 -10.67 -38.74
C ASP A 99 15.08 -10.60 -39.96
N ASP A 100 16.36 -10.92 -39.74
CA ASP A 100 17.25 -11.40 -40.79
C ASP A 100 16.77 -12.80 -41.16
N LYS A 101 15.92 -12.89 -42.20
CA LYS A 101 15.88 -14.01 -43.16
C LYS A 101 14.98 -13.71 -44.35
#